data_AF-A0A1Y2ZZN9-F1
#
_entry.id   AF-A0A1Y2ZZN9-F1
#
_cell.length_a   1.000
_cell.length_b   1.000
_cell.length_c   1.000
_cell.angle_alpha   90.00
_cell.angle_beta   90.00
_cell.angle_gamma   90.00
#
_symmetry.space_group_name_H-M   'P 1'
#
loop_
_entity.id
_entity.type
_entity.pdbx_description
1 polymer ?
#
loop_
_entity_poly.entity_id
_entity_poly.type
_entity_poly.pdbx_seq_one_letter_code
_entity_poly.pdbx_strand_id
1 'polypeptide(L)'
;MKKTLIALALMMTLPLTAMAVEPAKTEATPAKDCKKSAWLTKDLDLNAEQQTKVDALFEQNAVKKKALHDELSTQIKEILTPEQNAKMKEKHDQMKEKHAGMKEKHGCPQE
;
A
#
# COMPACT_ATOMS: atom_id res chain seq x y z
N MET A 1 -32.33 -28.61 -14.31
CA MET A 1 -32.64 -27.24 -13.86
C MET A 1 -33.06 -27.29 -12.40
N LYS A 2 -32.32 -26.62 -11.50
CA LYS A 2 -32.67 -26.52 -10.08
C LYS A 2 -32.71 -25.03 -9.76
N LYS A 3 -33.92 -24.50 -9.55
CA LYS A 3 -34.17 -23.09 -9.22
C LYS A 3 -34.10 -22.94 -7.71
N THR A 4 -32.93 -22.64 -7.17
CA THR A 4 -32.79 -22.25 -5.76
C THR A 4 -32.85 -20.72 -5.69
N LEU A 5 -34.03 -20.21 -5.36
CA LEU A 5 -34.24 -18.82 -4.98
C LEU A 5 -33.54 -18.60 -3.63
N ILE A 6 -32.39 -17.92 -3.64
CA ILE A 6 -31.76 -17.44 -2.41
C ILE A 6 -32.55 -16.20 -2.00
N ALA A 7 -33.43 -16.39 -1.01
CA ALA A 7 -34.17 -15.33 -0.36
C ALA A 7 -33.18 -14.39 0.36
N LEU A 8 -33.00 -13.21 -0.22
CA LEU A 8 -32.28 -12.07 0.34
C LEU A 8 -33.09 -11.55 1.54
N ALA A 9 -32.78 -12.02 2.74
CA ALA A 9 -33.35 -11.50 3.97
C ALA A 9 -32.66 -10.17 4.33
N LEU A 10 -33.32 -9.09 3.94
CA LEU A 10 -33.08 -7.71 4.37
C LEU A 10 -33.40 -7.58 5.88
N MET A 11 -32.39 -7.34 6.72
CA MET A 11 -32.58 -6.68 8.01
C MET A 11 -31.64 -5.47 8.10
N MET A 12 -32.17 -4.30 7.77
CA MET A 12 -31.80 -3.05 8.45
C MET A 12 -32.16 -3.23 9.94
N THR A 13 -31.39 -2.80 10.94
CA THR A 13 -31.14 -1.39 11.28
C THR A 13 -30.07 -1.27 12.37
N LEU A 14 -29.08 -0.38 12.17
CA LEU A 14 -28.38 0.34 13.24
C LEU A 14 -28.10 1.75 12.72
N PRO A 15 -28.62 2.84 13.33
CA PRO A 15 -28.24 4.19 12.94
C PRO A 15 -26.84 4.47 13.50
N LEU A 16 -25.81 4.30 12.66
CA LEU A 16 -24.49 4.83 12.98
C LEU A 16 -24.53 6.35 12.76
N THR A 17 -24.37 7.07 13.85
CA THR A 17 -24.14 8.50 13.92
C THR A 17 -23.11 8.93 12.89
N ALA A 18 -23.53 9.80 11.96
CA ALA A 18 -22.64 10.47 11.02
C ALA A 18 -21.76 11.46 11.79
N MET A 19 -20.56 11.03 12.19
CA MET A 19 -19.44 11.96 12.33
C MET A 19 -19.01 12.30 10.90
N ALA A 20 -19.32 13.52 10.47
CA ALA A 20 -18.80 14.08 9.23
C ALA A 20 -17.28 14.22 9.36
N VAL A 21 -16.55 13.14 9.07
CA VAL A 21 -15.15 13.22 8.70
C VAL A 21 -15.16 13.66 7.24
N GLU A 22 -15.01 14.95 7.03
CA GLU A 22 -14.73 15.49 5.72
C GLU A 22 -13.49 14.78 5.17
N PRO A 23 -13.55 14.06 4.03
CA PRO A 23 -12.35 13.57 3.41
C PRO A 23 -11.58 14.81 2.97
N ALA A 24 -10.46 15.05 3.66
CA ALA A 24 -9.49 16.03 3.23
C ALA A 24 -9.22 15.79 1.75
N LYS A 25 -9.56 16.78 0.90
CA LYS A 25 -9.10 16.84 -0.48
C LYS A 25 -7.58 16.92 -0.44
N THR A 26 -6.93 15.77 -0.38
CA THR A 26 -5.59 15.62 -0.91
C THR A 26 -5.75 15.74 -2.42
N GLU A 27 -5.43 16.94 -2.93
CA GLU A 27 -5.23 17.13 -4.35
C GLU A 27 -4.12 16.16 -4.78
N ALA A 28 -4.54 15.02 -5.32
CA ALA A 28 -3.65 14.03 -5.88
C ALA A 28 -3.02 14.65 -7.14
N THR A 29 -1.81 15.16 -6.99
CA THR A 29 -0.91 15.35 -8.12
C THR A 29 -0.81 14.01 -8.85
N PRO A 30 -1.00 13.95 -10.19
CA PRO A 30 -0.90 12.70 -10.92
C PRO A 30 0.58 12.38 -11.10
N ALA A 31 1.25 11.97 -10.02
CA ALA A 31 2.38 11.08 -10.17
C ALA A 31 1.82 9.81 -10.82
N LYS A 32 2.48 9.33 -11.88
CA LYS A 32 2.19 8.04 -12.51
C LYS A 32 2.55 6.93 -11.51
N ASP A 33 1.76 6.82 -10.45
CA ASP A 33 1.93 5.86 -9.39
C ASP A 33 1.21 4.58 -9.81
N CYS A 34 1.96 3.50 -9.96
CA CYS A 34 1.39 2.15 -10.00
C CYS A 34 0.68 1.92 -8.65
N LYS A 35 -0.59 2.33 -8.55
CA LYS A 35 -1.39 2.16 -7.34
C LYS A 35 -1.32 0.69 -6.92
N LYS A 36 -0.93 0.45 -5.67
CA LYS A 36 -0.76 -0.92 -5.12
C LYS A 36 -2.07 -1.72 -5.14
N SER A 37 -3.20 -1.04 -5.21
CA SER A 37 -4.55 -1.62 -5.34
C SER A 37 -4.93 -1.96 -6.78
N ALA A 38 -4.20 -1.51 -7.80
CA ALA A 38 -4.62 -1.63 -9.20
C ALA A 38 -4.81 -3.09 -9.64
N TRP A 39 -3.96 -4.00 -9.16
CA TRP A 39 -4.11 -5.44 -9.42
C TRP A 39 -5.34 -6.03 -8.72
N LEU A 40 -5.65 -5.60 -7.48
CA LEU A 40 -6.86 -6.02 -6.77
C LEU A 40 -8.11 -5.54 -7.46
N THR A 41 -8.09 -4.30 -7.98
CA THR A 41 -9.21 -3.76 -8.76
C THR A 41 -9.42 -4.56 -10.03
N LYS A 42 -8.34 -4.94 -10.74
CA LYS A 42 -8.41 -5.73 -11.98
C LYS A 42 -8.87 -7.18 -11.73
N ASP A 43 -8.38 -7.83 -10.68
CA ASP A 43 -8.64 -9.25 -10.44
C ASP A 43 -9.97 -9.51 -9.72
N LEU A 44 -10.48 -8.52 -8.98
CA LEU A 44 -11.69 -8.67 -8.14
C LEU A 44 -12.85 -7.75 -8.57
N ASP A 45 -12.70 -7.03 -9.69
CA ASP A 45 -13.69 -6.09 -10.24
C ASP A 45 -14.23 -5.12 -9.17
N LEU A 46 -13.32 -4.50 -8.41
CA LEU A 46 -13.71 -3.59 -7.33
C LEU A 46 -14.42 -2.35 -7.89
N ASN A 47 -15.55 -1.98 -7.28
CA ASN A 47 -16.20 -0.71 -7.59
C ASN A 47 -15.42 0.49 -6.99
N ALA A 48 -15.80 1.70 -7.39
CA ALA A 48 -15.10 2.93 -7.00
C ALA A 48 -15.02 3.14 -5.47
N GLU A 49 -16.08 2.79 -4.73
CA GLU A 49 -16.10 2.92 -3.27
C GLU A 49 -15.18 1.88 -2.61
N GLN A 50 -15.17 0.64 -3.10
CA GLN A 50 -14.29 -0.42 -2.62
C GLN A 50 -12.83 -0.08 -2.89
N GLN A 51 -12.52 0.40 -4.09
CA GLN A 51 -11.16 0.81 -4.47
C GLN A 51 -10.65 1.94 -3.55
N THR A 52 -11.48 2.95 -3.27
CA THR A 52 -11.13 4.06 -2.38
C THR A 52 -10.79 3.56 -0.96
N LYS A 53 -11.57 2.62 -0.43
CA LYS A 53 -11.31 2.02 0.89
C LYS A 53 -10.01 1.22 0.91
N VAL A 54 -9.73 0.46 -0.15
CA VAL A 54 -8.50 -0.32 -0.29
C VAL A 54 -7.27 0.59 -0.40
N ASP A 55 -7.35 1.67 -1.19
CA ASP A 55 -6.29 2.69 -1.30
C ASP A 55 -5.97 3.27 0.08
N ALA A 56 -6.99 3.69 0.84
CA ALA A 56 -6.81 4.23 2.18
C ALA A 56 -6.13 3.23 3.15
N LEU A 57 -6.46 1.93 3.04
CA LEU A 57 -5.80 0.89 3.83
C LEU A 57 -4.32 0.72 3.47
N PHE A 58 -3.98 0.77 2.18
CA PHE A 58 -2.58 0.70 1.75
C PHE A 58 -1.77 1.90 2.22
N GLU A 59 -2.32 3.11 2.13
CA GLU A 59 -1.66 4.32 2.63
C GLU A 59 -1.42 4.25 4.15
N GLN A 60 -2.45 3.87 4.91
CA GLN A 60 -2.30 3.68 6.36
C GLN A 60 -1.23 2.62 6.69
N ASN A 61 -1.20 1.52 5.94
CA ASN A 61 -0.22 0.47 6.12
C ASN A 61 1.20 0.93 5.74
N ALA A 62 1.35 1.76 4.70
CA ALA A 62 2.64 2.32 4.30
C ALA A 62 3.26 3.16 5.42
N VAL A 63 2.46 4.00 6.08
CA VAL A 63 2.90 4.80 7.24
C VAL A 63 3.36 3.90 8.38
N LYS A 64 2.54 2.90 8.77
CA LYS A 64 2.88 1.95 9.83
C LYS A 64 4.16 1.18 9.54
N LYS A 65 4.29 0.67 8.31
CA LYS A 65 5.47 -0.07 7.87
C LYS A 65 6.73 0.80 7.90
N LYS A 66 6.64 2.07 7.49
CA LYS A 66 7.77 2.99 7.55
C LYS A 66 8.24 3.19 8.99
N ALA A 67 7.33 3.46 9.91
CA ALA A 67 7.67 3.64 11.33
C ALA A 67 8.37 2.39 11.91
N LEU A 68 7.80 1.21 11.67
CA LEU A 68 8.39 -0.07 12.11
C LEU A 68 9.76 -0.32 11.48
N HIS A 69 9.93 0.01 10.20
CA HIS A 69 11.20 -0.14 9.50
C HIS A 69 12.27 0.78 10.10
N ASP A 70 11.93 2.05 10.35
CA ASP A 70 12.86 3.04 10.90
C ASP A 70 13.30 2.67 12.33
N GLU A 71 12.36 2.20 13.15
CA GLU A 71 12.63 1.67 14.48
C GLU A 71 13.56 0.45 14.43
N LEU A 72 13.19 -0.56 13.64
CA LEU A 72 14.00 -1.78 13.48
C LEU A 72 15.40 -1.45 12.96
N SER A 73 15.51 -0.55 11.97
CA SER A 73 16.80 -0.11 11.45
C SER A 73 17.66 0.56 12.52
N THR A 74 17.06 1.23 13.50
CA THR A 74 17.80 1.87 14.58
C THR A 74 18.31 0.83 15.56
N GLN A 75 17.45 -0.08 16.01
CA GLN A 75 17.82 -1.17 16.92
C GLN A 75 18.94 -2.06 16.33
N ILE A 76 18.85 -2.36 15.02
CA ILE A 76 19.90 -3.13 14.35
C ILE A 76 21.24 -2.37 14.37
N LYS A 77 21.24 -1.06 14.09
CA LYS A 77 22.48 -0.27 14.07
C LYS A 77 23.17 -0.21 15.44
N GLU A 78 22.39 -0.22 16.52
CA GLU A 78 22.90 -0.23 17.90
C GLU A 78 23.57 -1.55 18.27
N ILE A 79 23.10 -2.68 17.73
CA ILE A 79 23.66 -4.01 17.97
C ILE A 79 24.94 -4.24 17.16
N LEU A 80 25.03 -3.64 15.97
CA LEU A 80 26.15 -3.86 15.05
C LEU A 80 27.40 -3.10 15.43
N THR A 81 28.56 -3.72 15.18
CA THR A 81 29.84 -3.03 15.31
C THR A 81 30.01 -1.98 14.21
N PRO A 82 30.88 -0.96 14.40
CA PRO A 82 31.13 0.07 13.38
C PRO A 82 31.55 -0.52 12.02
N GLU A 83 32.39 -1.56 12.02
CA GLU A 83 32.84 -2.24 10.80
C GLU A 83 31.68 -2.96 10.08
N GLN A 84 30.76 -3.59 10.84
CA GLN A 84 29.58 -4.25 10.27
C GLN A 84 28.60 -3.23 9.68
N ASN A 85 28.41 -2.08 10.34
CA ASN A 85 27.60 -0.98 9.84
C ASN A 85 28.17 -0.40 8.54
N ALA A 86 29.49 -0.24 8.43
CA ALA A 86 30.15 0.21 7.20
C ALA A 86 29.89 -0.76 6.04
N LYS A 87 30.04 -2.07 6.28
CA LYS A 87 29.75 -3.12 5.28
C LYS A 87 28.28 -3.16 4.87
N MET A 88 27.36 -2.93 5.81
CA MET A 88 25.93 -2.83 5.51
C MET A 88 25.63 -1.63 4.60
N LYS A 89 26.22 -0.47 4.88
CA LYS A 89 26.05 0.74 4.07
C LYS A 89 26.57 0.53 2.65
N GLU A 90 27.75 -0.05 2.49
CA GLU A 90 28.34 -0.35 1.18
C GLU A 90 27.43 -1.28 0.36
N LYS A 91 26.94 -2.37 0.96
CA LYS A 91 25.99 -3.27 0.28
C LYS A 91 24.70 -2.57 -0.12
N HIS A 92 24.16 -1.71 0.74
CA HIS A 92 22.94 -0.95 0.44
C HIS A 92 23.12 -0.02 -0.76
N ASP A 93 24.25 0.69 -0.79
CA ASP A 93 24.57 1.62 -1.88
C ASP A 93 24.81 0.86 -3.21
N GLN A 94 25.50 -0.30 -3.17
CA GLN A 94 25.64 -1.17 -4.35
C GLN A 94 24.28 -1.72 -4.85
N MET A 95 23.40 -2.11 -3.93
CA MET A 95 22.06 -2.59 -4.30
C MET A 95 21.22 -1.48 -4.93
N LYS A 96 21.32 -0.25 -4.43
CA LYS A 96 20.65 0.92 -5.01
C LYS A 96 21.13 1.19 -6.44
N GLU A 97 22.43 1.14 -6.68
CA GLU A 97 23.00 1.35 -8.02
C GLU A 97 22.49 0.28 -9.01
N LYS A 98 22.52 -0.99 -8.60
CA LYS A 98 21.95 -2.10 -9.39
C LYS A 98 20.46 -1.90 -9.67
N HIS A 99 19.69 -1.45 -8.68
CA HIS A 99 18.26 -1.19 -8.84
C HIS A 99 17.97 0.05 -9.72
N ALA A 100 18.81 1.08 -9.67
CA ALA A 100 18.68 2.25 -10.54
C ALA A 100 18.82 1.84 -12.02
N GLY A 101 19.82 1.00 -12.35
CA GLY A 101 19.99 0.46 -13.71
C GLY A 101 18.90 -0.52 -14.16
N MET A 102 18.14 -1.12 -13.23
CA MET A 102 16.98 -1.98 -13.56
C MET A 102 15.66 -1.22 -13.68
N LYS A 103 15.47 -0.13 -12.94
CA LYS A 103 14.26 0.72 -13.03
C LYS A 103 14.08 1.35 -14.41
N GLU A 104 15.17 1.55 -15.15
CA GLU A 104 15.14 2.01 -16.54
C GLU A 104 14.52 0.98 -17.50
N LYS A 105 14.55 -0.33 -17.14
CA LYS A 105 14.07 -1.44 -17.99
C LYS A 105 12.70 -1.99 -17.61
N HIS A 106 12.21 -1.70 -16.41
CA HIS A 106 10.89 -2.12 -15.92
C HIS A 106 10.12 -0.93 -15.34
N GLY A 107 9.79 0.03 -16.19
CA GLY A 107 8.69 0.95 -15.92
C GLY A 107 7.37 0.17 -15.83
N CYS A 108 6.39 0.72 -15.09
CA CYS A 108 5.03 0.17 -15.04
C CYS A 108 4.56 -0.19 -16.47
N PRO A 109 4.02 -1.39 -16.72
CA PRO A 109 3.37 -1.68 -17.99
C PRO A 109 2.32 -0.58 -18.26
N GLN A 110 2.54 0.22 -19.30
CA GLN A 110 1.46 1.01 -19.88
C GLN A 110 0.62 0.02 -20.69
N GLU A 111 -0.55 -0.35 -20.17
CA GLU A 111 -1.66 -0.75 -21.04
C GLU A 111 -2.39 0.51 -21.52
#